data_AF-A0A969AYP3-F1
#
_entry.id   AF-A0A969AYP3-F1
#
_cell.length_a   1.000
_cell.length_b   1.000
_cell.length_c   1.000
_cell.angle_alpha   90.00
_cell.angle_beta   90.00
_cell.angle_gamma   90.00
#
_symmetry.space_group_name_H-M   'P 1'
#
loop_
_entity.id
_entity.type
_entity.pdbx_description
1 polymer ?
#
loop_
_entity_poly.entity_id
_entity_poly.type
_entity_poly.pdbx_seq_one_letter_code
_entity_poly.pdbx_strand_id
1 'polypeptide(L)'
;MNQVVPRFSLLKRFGTYSVYASVGQGFNPPAAGIFNDFLNPDGTVNDLRSSTGWNYEIGSRGGSKNGRLFYDVALYNLNVQDAIISRLFEISPGVNAERKTNAGEVRQTGLEILTGVNLTTNADNFWYGSQLRVGYTFNDFEYTDYQTFQTVGFDNDFNPILEDVDYSGQDVPGTIPHSFLVMADIRTQVGAYLNFTLNTYDET
;
A
#
# COMPACT_ATOMS: atom_id res chain seq x y z
N MET A 1 -8.73 9.75 21.03
CA MET A 1 -7.35 10.24 21.23
C MET A 1 -7.10 11.35 20.22
N ASN A 2 -6.44 12.44 20.63
CA ASN A 2 -6.04 13.51 19.70
C ASN A 2 -4.60 13.25 19.28
N GLN A 3 -4.34 13.22 17.98
CA GLN A 3 -3.00 12.97 17.43
C GLN A 3 -2.62 14.09 16.47
N VAL A 4 -1.41 14.63 16.63
CA VAL A 4 -0.83 15.62 15.70
C VAL A 4 -0.05 14.86 14.64
N VAL A 5 -0.28 15.21 13.38
CA VAL A 5 0.27 14.50 12.23
C VAL A 5 1.07 15.49 11.38
N PRO A 6 2.38 15.63 11.62
CA PRO A 6 3.20 16.58 10.89
C PRO A 6 3.46 16.13 9.45
N ARG A 7 3.58 17.10 8.54
CA ARG A 7 4.01 16.88 7.15
C ARG A 7 4.90 18.03 6.69
N PHE A 8 6.02 17.67 6.06
CA PHE A 8 6.95 18.59 5.42
C PHE A 8 7.13 18.18 3.96
N SER A 9 7.21 19.15 3.06
CA SER A 9 7.39 18.88 1.62
C SER A 9 8.15 20.03 0.96
N LEU A 10 9.05 19.67 0.04
CA LEU A 10 9.82 20.59 -0.79
C LEU A 10 9.60 20.22 -2.25
N LEU A 11 9.39 21.21 -3.11
CA LEU A 11 9.31 21.03 -4.56
C LEU A 11 10.21 22.05 -5.26
N LYS A 12 10.96 21.58 -6.27
CA LYS A 12 11.75 22.42 -7.15
C LYS A 12 11.44 22.12 -8.61
N ARG A 13 11.19 23.19 -9.37
CA ARG A 13 10.91 23.12 -10.81
C ARG A 13 12.16 23.41 -11.64
N PHE A 14 12.37 22.62 -12.69
CA PHE A 14 13.47 22.69 -13.65
C PHE A 14 12.91 22.76 -15.08
N GLY A 15 12.30 23.89 -15.42
CA GLY A 15 11.67 24.08 -16.73
C GLY A 15 10.47 23.16 -16.94
N THR A 16 10.66 22.04 -17.65
CA THR A 16 9.60 21.11 -18.05
C THR A 16 9.41 19.92 -17.11
N TYR A 17 10.20 19.82 -16.05
CA TYR A 17 10.00 18.84 -14.97
C TYR A 17 10.14 19.49 -13.60
N SER A 18 9.67 18.81 -12.57
CA SER A 18 9.79 19.18 -11.17
C SER A 18 10.14 17.96 -10.35
N VAL A 19 11.00 18.15 -9.35
CA VAL A 19 11.35 17.14 -8.37
C VAL A 19 10.80 17.58 -7.03
N TYR A 20 10.28 16.64 -6.25
CA TYR A 20 9.81 16.89 -4.90
C TYR A 20 10.35 15.84 -3.94
N ALA A 21 10.39 16.22 -2.67
CA ALA A 21 10.60 15.30 -1.56
C ALA A 21 9.59 15.64 -0.46
N SER A 22 9.07 14.62 0.21
CA SER A 22 8.16 14.80 1.34
C SER A 22 8.41 13.78 2.44
N VAL A 23 8.17 14.23 3.66
CA VAL A 23 8.12 13.38 4.84
C VAL A 23 6.87 13.73 5.63
N GLY A 24 6.15 12.73 6.09
CA GLY A 24 4.97 12.98 6.91
C GLY A 24 4.61 11.76 7.73
N GLN A 25 3.95 12.02 8.85
CA GLN A 25 3.33 10.97 9.64
C GLN A 25 1.92 10.71 9.12
N GLY A 26 1.37 9.53 9.40
CA GLY A 26 -0.03 9.19 9.29
C GLY A 26 -0.43 8.27 10.44
N PHE A 27 -1.73 8.10 10.66
CA PHE A 27 -2.24 7.11 11.60
C PHE A 27 -3.52 6.48 11.07
N ASN A 28 -3.75 5.22 11.42
CA ASN A 28 -4.98 4.52 11.14
C ASN A 28 -5.62 4.11 12.49
N PRO A 29 -6.76 4.71 12.88
CA PRO A 29 -7.43 4.29 14.09
C PRO A 29 -7.99 2.87 13.93
N PRO A 30 -8.10 2.08 15.02
CA PRO A 30 -8.74 0.78 14.95
C PRO A 30 -10.18 0.93 14.43
N ALA A 31 -10.56 0.12 13.45
CA ALA A 31 -11.91 0.16 12.90
C ALA A 31 -12.93 -0.15 14.01
N ALA A 32 -14.02 0.63 14.09
CA ALA A 32 -15.01 0.52 15.17
C ALA A 32 -15.60 -0.91 15.31
N GLY A 33 -15.75 -1.64 14.19
CA GLY A 33 -16.24 -3.03 14.20
C GLY A 33 -15.31 -4.03 14.90
N ILE A 34 -14.01 -3.73 14.99
CA ILE A 34 -13.03 -4.61 15.64
C ILE A 34 -13.25 -4.68 17.17
N PHE A 35 -13.83 -3.64 17.77
CA PHE A 35 -14.15 -3.64 19.20
C PHE A 35 -15.40 -4.46 19.55
N ASN A 36 -16.27 -4.72 18.56
CA ASN A 36 -17.56 -5.40 18.77
C ASN A 36 -17.54 -6.90 18.41
N ASP A 37 -16.64 -7.34 17.54
CA ASP A 37 -16.68 -8.70 16.96
C ASP A 37 -15.82 -9.73 17.71
N PHE A 38 -14.93 -9.31 18.62
CA PHE A 38 -14.00 -10.21 19.30
C PHE A 38 -13.80 -9.80 20.76
N LEU A 39 -14.73 -10.21 21.63
CA LEU A 39 -14.43 -10.32 23.05
C LEU A 39 -13.31 -11.36 23.20
N ASN A 40 -12.28 -11.04 23.98
CA ASN A 40 -11.32 -12.04 24.41
C ASN A 40 -12.08 -13.20 25.09
N PRO A 41 -11.48 -14.42 25.18
CA PRO A 41 -12.12 -15.55 25.86
C PRO A 41 -12.57 -15.25 27.30
N ASP A 42 -11.98 -14.24 27.94
CA ASP A 42 -12.30 -13.74 29.29
C ASP A 42 -13.38 -12.62 29.32
N GLY A 43 -13.97 -12.25 28.17
CA GLY A 43 -14.98 -11.21 28.06
C GLY A 43 -14.42 -9.78 28.03
N THR A 44 -13.10 -9.58 27.92
CA THR A 44 -12.49 -8.25 27.79
C THR A 44 -12.43 -7.78 26.32
N VAL A 45 -12.44 -6.46 26.12
CA VAL A 45 -12.23 -5.85 24.80
C VAL A 45 -10.73 -5.61 24.60
N ASN A 46 -10.21 -5.87 23.39
CA ASN A 46 -8.82 -5.58 23.07
C ASN A 46 -8.52 -4.07 23.18
N ASP A 47 -7.50 -3.71 23.98
CA ASP A 47 -6.99 -2.33 24.10
C ASP A 47 -6.12 -1.99 22.87
N LEU A 48 -6.80 -1.77 21.74
CA LEU A 48 -6.15 -1.47 20.47
C LEU A 48 -5.81 0.01 20.36
N ARG A 49 -4.54 0.27 20.05
CA ARG A 49 -4.00 1.59 19.73
C ARG A 49 -4.09 1.85 18.23
N SER A 50 -4.07 3.11 17.83
CA SER A 50 -3.94 3.47 16.41
C SER A 50 -2.59 3.01 15.90
N SER A 51 -2.55 2.41 14.71
CA SER A 51 -1.28 2.23 14.02
C SER A 51 -0.80 3.58 13.51
N THR A 52 0.51 3.81 13.53
CA THR A 52 1.10 5.07 13.07
C THR A 52 2.18 4.77 12.06
N GLY A 53 2.50 5.70 11.18
CA GLY A 53 3.60 5.46 10.25
C GLY A 53 4.20 6.72 9.69
N TRP A 54 5.49 6.65 9.37
CA TRP A 54 6.24 7.71 8.71
C TRP A 54 6.46 7.34 7.25
N ASN A 55 5.95 8.18 6.34
CA ASN A 55 6.20 8.07 4.91
C ASN A 55 7.33 9.03 4.51
N TYR A 56 8.29 8.50 3.77
CA TYR A 56 9.35 9.24 3.10
C TYR A 56 9.19 9.03 1.60
N GLU A 57 9.06 10.12 0.84
CA GLU A 57 8.78 10.05 -0.59
C GLU A 57 9.65 11.04 -1.35
N ILE A 58 10.22 10.59 -2.46
CA ILE A 58 10.90 11.43 -3.45
C ILE A 58 10.30 11.12 -4.81
N GLY A 59 9.98 12.15 -5.58
CA GLY A 59 9.39 11.94 -6.88
C GLY A 59 9.75 13.02 -7.88
N SER A 60 9.47 12.73 -9.15
CA SER A 60 9.67 13.63 -10.26
C SER A 60 8.51 13.51 -11.24
N ARG A 61 7.98 14.66 -11.64
CA ARG A 61 6.96 14.76 -12.69
C ARG A 61 7.45 15.71 -13.76
N GLY A 62 7.23 15.37 -15.02
CA GLY A 62 7.63 16.27 -16.10
C GLY A 62 7.09 15.88 -17.46
N GLY A 63 7.58 16.60 -18.48
CA GLY A 63 7.26 16.33 -19.87
C GLY A 63 8.20 17.01 -20.85
N SER A 64 7.95 16.77 -22.14
CA SER A 64 8.69 17.41 -23.22
C SER A 64 8.17 18.82 -23.50
N LYS A 65 9.04 19.71 -23.99
CA LYS A 65 8.67 21.10 -24.33
C LYS A 65 7.52 21.21 -25.34
N ASN A 66 7.41 20.24 -26.25
CA ASN A 66 6.34 20.19 -27.24
C ASN A 66 5.04 19.56 -26.70
N GLY A 67 4.99 19.21 -25.40
CA GLY A 67 3.85 18.61 -24.72
C GLY A 67 3.51 17.19 -25.15
N ARG A 68 4.35 16.55 -25.98
CA ARG A 68 4.07 15.19 -26.48
C ARG A 68 4.35 14.10 -25.47
N LEU A 69 5.38 14.23 -24.64
CA LEU A 69 5.73 13.21 -23.64
C LEU A 69 5.48 13.74 -22.24
N PHE A 70 5.04 12.88 -21.35
CA PHE A 70 4.95 13.16 -19.92
C PHE A 70 5.30 11.94 -19.10
N TYR A 71 5.73 12.17 -17.86
CA TYR A 71 5.98 11.13 -16.90
C TYR A 71 5.70 11.61 -15.47
N ASP A 72 5.49 10.64 -14.60
CA ASP A 72 5.43 10.74 -13.15
C ASP A 72 6.16 9.54 -12.56
N VAL A 73 7.05 9.76 -11.61
CA VAL A 73 7.80 8.71 -10.92
C VAL A 73 7.90 9.06 -9.45
N ALA A 74 7.60 8.10 -8.58
CA ALA A 74 7.74 8.24 -7.14
C ALA A 74 8.44 7.02 -6.54
N LEU A 75 9.38 7.28 -5.64
CA LEU A 75 9.97 6.29 -4.74
C LEU A 75 9.49 6.62 -3.33
N TYR A 76 8.98 5.62 -2.63
CA TYR A 76 8.44 5.79 -1.29
C TYR A 76 8.95 4.72 -0.33
N ASN A 77 8.99 5.07 0.94
CA ASN A 77 9.26 4.19 2.05
C ASN A 77 8.37 4.58 3.22
N LEU A 78 7.44 3.69 3.57
CA LEU A 78 6.49 3.86 4.66
C LEU A 78 6.83 2.87 5.76
N ASN A 79 7.18 3.37 6.94
CA ASN A 79 7.42 2.55 8.13
C ASN A 79 6.21 2.66 9.03
N VAL A 80 5.44 1.57 9.14
CA VAL A 80 4.25 1.46 9.99
C VAL A 80 4.64 0.79 11.29
N GLN A 81 4.22 1.38 12.40
CA GLN A 81 4.34 0.87 13.75
C GLN A 81 2.96 0.60 14.33
N ASP A 82 2.91 -0.29 15.33
CA ASP A 82 1.69 -0.66 16.01
C ASP A 82 0.61 -1.18 15.04
N ALA A 83 1.01 -1.88 13.97
CA ALA A 83 0.08 -2.53 13.07
C ALA A 83 -0.78 -3.52 13.87
N ILE A 84 -2.09 -3.47 13.61
CA ILE A 84 -3.06 -4.36 14.26
C ILE A 84 -3.03 -5.69 13.51
N ILE A 85 -2.55 -6.71 14.20
CA ILE A 85 -2.35 -8.04 13.65
C ILE A 85 -3.31 -9.03 14.28
N SER A 86 -3.74 -10.01 13.50
CA SER A 86 -4.59 -11.12 13.93
C SER A 86 -3.72 -12.26 14.42
N ARG A 87 -3.85 -12.61 15.70
CA ARG A 87 -3.24 -13.80 16.29
C ARG A 87 -4.28 -14.90 16.36
N LEU A 88 -4.12 -15.93 15.56
CA LEU A 88 -4.97 -17.10 15.54
C LEU A 88 -4.41 -18.13 16.51
N PHE A 89 -5.26 -18.70 17.36
CA PHE A 89 -4.89 -19.80 18.24
C PHE A 89 -6.06 -20.75 18.42
N GLU A 90 -5.74 -22.02 18.60
CA GLU A 90 -6.73 -23.05 18.80
C GLU A 90 -7.06 -23.14 20.29
N ILE A 91 -8.34 -23.00 20.65
CA ILE A 91 -8.82 -23.06 22.05
C ILE A 91 -9.27 -24.47 22.45
N SER A 92 -9.62 -25.31 21.47
CA SER A 92 -9.90 -26.73 21.64
C SER A 92 -9.79 -27.42 20.27
N PRO A 93 -9.58 -28.75 20.19
CA PRO A 93 -9.43 -29.46 18.92
C PRO A 93 -10.49 -29.09 17.86
N GLY A 94 -10.06 -28.49 16.75
CA GLY A 94 -10.89 -28.03 15.64
C GLY A 94 -11.59 -26.68 15.85
N VAL A 95 -11.32 -25.97 16.95
CA VAL A 95 -11.96 -24.69 17.29
C VAL A 95 -10.89 -23.60 17.44
N ASN A 96 -10.89 -22.68 16.47
CA ASN A 96 -9.99 -21.54 16.44
C ASN A 96 -10.62 -20.31 17.09
N ALA A 97 -9.81 -19.55 17.81
CA ALA A 97 -10.10 -18.21 18.26
C ALA A 97 -9.11 -17.23 17.61
N GLU A 98 -9.51 -15.97 17.54
CA GLU A 98 -8.69 -14.88 17.05
C GLU A 98 -8.58 -13.81 18.14
N ARG A 99 -7.36 -13.30 18.33
CA ARG A 99 -7.11 -12.12 19.15
C ARG A 99 -6.35 -11.09 18.33
N LYS A 100 -6.78 -9.83 18.38
CA LYS A 100 -6.08 -8.74 17.72
C LYS A 100 -5.18 -7.99 18.69
N THR A 101 -3.99 -7.61 18.25
CA THR A 101 -3.03 -6.84 19.04
C THR A 101 -2.23 -5.88 18.19
N ASN A 102 -1.77 -4.78 18.78
CA ASN A 102 -0.77 -3.90 18.17
C ASN A 102 0.61 -4.51 18.42
N ALA A 103 1.12 -5.25 17.45
CA ALA A 103 2.42 -5.92 17.59
C ALA A 103 3.16 -6.12 16.25
N GLY A 104 2.69 -5.51 15.16
CA GLY A 104 3.39 -5.55 13.88
C GLY A 104 4.08 -4.23 13.59
N GLU A 105 5.34 -4.28 13.20
CA GLU A 105 6.00 -3.25 12.42
C GLU A 105 6.13 -3.72 10.97
N VAL A 106 5.77 -2.85 10.04
CA VAL A 106 5.78 -3.15 8.61
C VAL A 106 6.53 -2.05 7.88
N ARG A 107 7.47 -2.45 7.03
CA ARG A 107 8.13 -1.54 6.09
C ARG A 107 7.57 -1.78 4.71
N GLN A 108 7.07 -0.72 4.10
CA GLN A 108 6.53 -0.72 2.74
C GLN A 108 7.40 0.18 1.86
N THR A 109 8.26 -0.42 1.05
CA THR A 109 9.07 0.30 0.08
C THR A 109 8.49 0.09 -1.31
N GLY A 110 8.48 1.12 -2.13
CA GLY A 110 8.01 0.94 -3.50
C GLY A 110 8.44 2.02 -4.47
N LEU A 111 8.19 1.71 -5.74
CA LEU A 111 8.42 2.54 -6.90
C LEU A 111 7.15 2.58 -7.73
N GLU A 112 6.68 3.77 -8.05
CA GLU A 112 5.57 3.99 -8.98
C GLU A 112 6.05 4.80 -10.17
N ILE A 113 5.69 4.34 -11.36
CA ILE A 113 6.02 5.00 -12.63
C ILE A 113 4.73 5.09 -13.45
N LEU A 114 4.47 6.26 -14.01
CA LEU A 114 3.50 6.46 -15.07
C LEU A 114 4.16 7.31 -16.16
N THR A 115 4.12 6.85 -17.41
CA THR A 115 4.63 7.61 -18.54
C THR A 115 3.65 7.53 -19.70
N GLY A 116 3.68 8.52 -20.58
CA GLY A 116 2.77 8.55 -21.70
C GLY A 116 3.13 9.52 -22.79
N VAL A 117 2.39 9.40 -23.88
CA VAL A 117 2.51 10.22 -25.07
C VAL A 117 1.14 10.77 -25.48
N ASN A 118 1.07 12.09 -25.68
CA ASN A 118 0.02 12.73 -26.46
C ASN A 118 0.34 12.51 -27.95
N LEU A 119 -0.56 11.85 -28.69
CA LEU A 119 -0.32 11.52 -30.11
C LEU A 119 -0.02 12.78 -30.93
N THR A 120 -0.66 13.89 -30.57
CA THR A 120 -0.46 15.22 -31.14
C THR A 120 -0.77 16.29 -30.09
N THR A 121 -0.12 17.44 -30.21
CA THR A 121 -0.46 18.66 -29.47
C THR A 121 -1.10 19.74 -30.36
N ASN A 122 -1.24 19.47 -31.66
CA ASN A 122 -1.96 20.32 -32.59
C ASN A 122 -3.48 20.03 -32.51
N ALA A 123 -4.27 21.05 -32.17
CA ALA A 123 -5.74 20.99 -32.08
C ALA A 123 -6.42 20.60 -33.40
N ASP A 124 -5.81 20.97 -34.53
CA ASP A 124 -6.35 20.70 -35.87
C ASP A 124 -6.00 19.30 -36.38
N ASN A 125 -5.29 18.48 -35.60
CA ASN A 125 -4.98 17.12 -35.98
C ASN A 125 -6.16 16.16 -35.70
N PHE A 126 -6.39 15.21 -36.62
CA PHE A 126 -7.47 14.22 -36.51
C PHE A 126 -7.50 13.47 -35.16
N TRP A 127 -6.34 13.24 -34.55
CA TRP A 127 -6.19 12.48 -33.29
C TRP A 127 -6.02 13.37 -32.05
N TYR A 128 -6.35 14.67 -32.13
CA TYR A 128 -6.18 15.58 -31.00
C TYR A 128 -6.89 15.10 -29.74
N GLY A 129 -6.18 15.17 -28.60
CA GLY A 129 -6.65 14.64 -27.31
C GLY A 129 -6.43 13.14 -27.12
N SER A 130 -5.84 12.44 -28.09
CA SER A 130 -5.48 11.02 -27.93
C SER A 130 -4.18 10.84 -27.13
N GLN A 131 -4.17 9.86 -26.23
CA GLN A 131 -3.07 9.54 -25.33
C GLN A 131 -2.82 8.04 -25.24
N LEU A 132 -1.55 7.65 -25.18
CA LEU A 132 -1.13 6.33 -24.75
C LEU A 132 -0.34 6.46 -23.46
N ARG A 133 -0.61 5.60 -22.48
CA ARG A 133 0.05 5.60 -21.18
C ARG A 133 0.45 4.19 -20.78
N VAL A 134 1.59 4.09 -20.12
CA VAL A 134 2.08 2.87 -19.49
C VAL A 134 2.48 3.21 -18.06
N GLY A 135 2.06 2.39 -17.12
CA GLY A 135 2.44 2.48 -15.72
C GLY A 135 3.06 1.18 -15.23
N TYR A 136 3.88 1.31 -14.18
CA TYR A 136 4.51 0.21 -13.50
C TYR A 136 4.62 0.54 -12.01
N THR A 137 4.28 -0.41 -11.16
CA THR A 137 4.48 -0.32 -9.72
C THR A 137 5.27 -1.52 -9.23
N PHE A 138 6.25 -1.26 -8.37
CA PHE A 138 6.98 -2.24 -7.60
C PHE A 138 6.74 -2.01 -6.11
N ASN A 139 6.45 -3.08 -5.38
CA ASN A 139 6.20 -3.07 -3.94
C ASN A 139 7.07 -4.14 -3.26
N ASP A 140 7.82 -3.74 -2.24
CA ASP A 140 8.66 -4.59 -1.40
C ASP A 140 8.27 -4.33 0.05
N PHE A 141 7.38 -5.19 0.57
CA PHE A 141 6.69 -5.00 1.82
C PHE A 141 7.00 -6.17 2.75
N GLU A 142 7.60 -5.87 3.89
CA GLU A 142 8.06 -6.87 4.84
C GLU A 142 7.67 -6.49 6.27
N TYR A 143 7.56 -7.51 7.12
CA TYR A 143 7.50 -7.30 8.56
C TYR A 143 8.89 -6.97 9.09
N THR A 144 9.07 -5.80 9.70
CA THR A 144 10.34 -5.48 10.38
C THR A 144 10.37 -6.01 11.81
N ASP A 145 9.20 -6.14 12.43
CA ASP A 145 8.98 -6.82 13.71
C ASP A 145 7.58 -7.45 13.67
N TYR A 146 7.50 -8.78 13.75
CA TYR A 146 6.23 -9.47 13.89
C TYR A 146 6.39 -10.74 14.70
N GLN A 147 5.86 -10.71 15.92
CA GLN A 147 5.80 -11.88 16.79
C GLN A 147 4.33 -12.27 17.07
N THR A 148 4.05 -13.56 16.91
CA THR A 148 2.77 -14.20 17.26
C THR A 148 3.03 -15.51 17.99
N PHE A 149 1.98 -16.27 18.28
CA PHE A 149 2.07 -17.63 18.79
C PHE A 149 1.19 -18.56 17.94
N GLN A 150 1.53 -19.85 17.92
CA GLN A 150 0.75 -20.92 17.30
C GLN A 150 0.45 -22.01 18.34
N THR A 151 -0.70 -22.68 18.21
CA THR A 151 -0.98 -23.86 19.04
C THR A 151 -0.24 -25.07 18.47
N VAL A 152 0.66 -25.66 19.26
CA VAL A 152 1.44 -26.86 18.87
C VAL A 152 0.89 -28.16 19.45
N GLY A 153 -0.07 -28.07 20.35
CA GLY A 153 -0.72 -29.23 20.96
C GLY A 153 -1.62 -28.84 22.12
N PHE A 154 -2.11 -29.84 22.83
CA PHE A 154 -2.89 -29.68 24.05
C PHE A 154 -2.26 -30.50 25.17
N ASP A 155 -2.28 -29.97 26.39
CA ASP A 155 -1.88 -30.72 27.57
C ASP A 155 -2.94 -31.76 27.98
N ASN A 156 -2.67 -32.54 29.04
CA ASN A 156 -3.58 -33.58 29.52
C ASN A 156 -4.92 -33.03 30.04
N ASP A 157 -5.00 -31.72 30.30
CA ASP A 157 -6.18 -31.01 30.78
C ASP A 157 -6.87 -30.22 29.65
N PHE A 158 -6.49 -30.47 28.39
CA PHE A 158 -6.99 -29.81 27.17
C PHE A 158 -6.68 -28.30 27.08
N ASN A 159 -5.68 -27.80 27.79
CA ASN A 159 -5.21 -26.44 27.59
C ASN A 159 -4.30 -26.38 26.35
N PRO A 160 -4.41 -25.34 25.50
CA PRO A 160 -3.54 -25.20 24.35
C PRO A 160 -2.10 -24.90 24.77
N ILE A 161 -1.16 -25.62 24.19
CA ILE A 161 0.28 -25.38 24.29
C ILE A 161 0.63 -24.41 23.17
N LEU A 162 1.08 -23.21 23.54
CA LEU A 162 1.44 -22.15 22.61
C LEU A 162 2.96 -22.10 22.40
N GLU A 163 3.38 -21.93 21.16
CA GLU A 163 4.77 -21.66 20.78
C GLU A 163 4.86 -20.30 20.11
N ASP A 164 5.82 -19.48 20.50
CA ASP A 164 6.07 -18.18 19.86
C ASP A 164 6.65 -18.39 18.45
N VAL A 165 6.13 -17.63 17.48
CA VAL A 165 6.56 -17.63 16.08
C VAL A 165 6.93 -16.21 15.68
N ASP A 166 8.12 -16.06 15.13
CA ASP A 166 8.65 -14.80 14.61
C ASP A 166 8.57 -14.79 13.07
N TYR A 167 7.84 -13.84 12.51
CA TYR A 167 7.75 -13.59 11.07
C TYR A 167 8.52 -12.33 10.64
N SER A 168 9.40 -11.80 11.49
CA SER A 168 10.25 -10.66 11.12
C SER A 168 11.15 -11.04 9.92
N GLY A 169 11.25 -10.13 8.95
CA GLY A 169 11.93 -10.34 7.67
C GLY A 169 11.14 -11.18 6.66
N GLN A 170 9.89 -11.57 6.96
CA GLN A 170 9.01 -12.20 5.98
C GLN A 170 8.21 -11.15 5.21
N ASP A 171 7.90 -11.47 3.96
CA ASP A 171 7.03 -10.64 3.13
C ASP A 171 5.62 -10.56 3.73
N VAL A 172 5.01 -9.39 3.59
CA VAL A 172 3.63 -9.19 3.98
C VAL A 172 2.75 -9.99 3.01
N PRO A 173 1.89 -10.90 3.50
CA PRO A 173 1.05 -11.71 2.61
C PRO A 173 -0.01 -10.85 1.91
N GLY A 174 -0.37 -11.25 0.69
CA GLY A 174 -1.40 -10.59 -0.11
C GLY A 174 -0.95 -9.27 -0.76
N THR A 175 0.35 -9.00 -0.77
CA THR A 175 0.93 -7.90 -1.53
C THR A 175 1.09 -8.27 -2.99
N ILE A 176 1.07 -7.27 -3.86
CA ILE A 176 1.35 -7.42 -5.30
C ILE A 176 2.73 -6.82 -5.54
N PRO A 177 3.80 -7.64 -5.68
CA PRO A 177 5.15 -7.12 -5.86
C PRO A 177 5.29 -6.29 -7.13
N HIS A 178 4.68 -6.73 -8.22
CA HIS A 178 4.75 -6.06 -9.51
C HIS A 178 3.36 -5.86 -10.12
N SER A 179 3.07 -4.65 -10.57
CA SER A 179 1.89 -4.39 -11.40
C SER A 179 2.20 -3.49 -12.60
N PHE A 180 1.48 -3.71 -13.69
CA PHE A 180 1.63 -3.00 -14.94
C PHE A 180 0.29 -2.48 -15.43
N LEU A 181 0.30 -1.26 -15.92
CA LEU A 181 -0.88 -0.57 -16.44
C LEU A 181 -0.62 -0.17 -17.89
N VAL A 182 -1.55 -0.44 -18.78
CA VAL A 182 -1.55 0.10 -20.14
C VAL A 182 -2.89 0.78 -20.37
N MET A 183 -2.85 2.04 -20.82
CA MET A 183 -4.05 2.79 -21.18
C MET A 183 -3.90 3.39 -22.57
N ALA A 184 -4.99 3.34 -23.33
CA ALA A 184 -5.12 4.05 -24.60
C ALA A 184 -6.44 4.81 -24.62
N ASP A 185 -6.35 6.13 -24.67
CA ASP A 185 -7.49 7.01 -24.92
C ASP A 185 -7.34 7.54 -26.34
N ILE A 186 -8.19 7.10 -27.26
CA ILE A 186 -8.20 7.56 -28.64
C ILE A 186 -9.42 8.42 -28.85
N ARG A 187 -9.21 9.61 -29.40
CA ARG A 187 -10.26 10.57 -29.76
C ARG A 187 -10.03 11.03 -31.18
N THR A 188 -11.12 11.16 -31.93
CA THR A 188 -11.09 11.63 -33.32
C THR A 188 -11.85 12.95 -33.45
N GLN A 189 -11.47 13.78 -34.41
CA GLN A 189 -12.18 15.02 -34.71
C GLN A 189 -13.65 14.82 -35.11
N VAL A 190 -13.98 13.65 -35.69
CA VAL A 190 -15.35 13.29 -36.09
C VAL A 190 -16.21 12.83 -34.90
N GLY A 191 -15.67 12.84 -33.67
CA GLY A 191 -16.39 12.54 -32.43
C GLY A 191 -16.37 11.06 -32.00
N ALA A 192 -15.71 10.17 -32.74
CA ALA A 192 -15.50 8.80 -32.30
C ALA A 192 -14.39 8.72 -31.24
N TYR A 193 -14.56 7.85 -30.24
CA TYR A 193 -13.59 7.64 -29.17
C TYR A 193 -13.48 6.17 -28.75
N LEU A 194 -12.32 5.81 -28.20
CA LEU A 194 -12.02 4.52 -27.58
C LEU A 194 -11.25 4.79 -26.29
N ASN A 195 -11.65 4.17 -25.19
CA ASN A 195 -10.84 4.13 -23.97
C ASN A 195 -10.55 2.65 -23.68
N PHE A 196 -9.28 2.31 -23.56
CA PHE A 196 -8.80 0.99 -23.24
C PHE A 196 -7.93 1.06 -22.00
N THR A 197 -8.10 0.10 -21.09
CA THR A 197 -7.29 -0.02 -19.88
C THR A 197 -7.05 -1.50 -19.62
N LEU A 198 -5.78 -1.87 -19.48
CA LEU A 198 -5.32 -3.19 -19.07
C LEU A 198 -4.48 -3.02 -17.82
N ASN A 199 -4.83 -3.74 -16.76
CA ASN A 199 -4.03 -3.84 -15.55
C ASN A 199 -3.66 -5.31 -15.35
N THR A 200 -2.39 -5.60 -15.09
CA THR A 200 -1.86 -6.94 -14.85
C THR A 200 -0.88 -6.90 -13.70
N TYR A 201 -0.78 -7.99 -12.97
CA TYR A 201 0.07 -8.13 -11.80
C TYR A 201 0.83 -9.46 -11.88
N ASP A 202 2.02 -9.47 -11.29
CA ASP A 202 2.86 -10.65 -11.13
C ASP A 202 3.01 -10.95 -9.63
N GLU A 203 2.99 -12.24 -9.30
CA GLU A 203 3.06 -12.77 -7.92
C GLU A 203 4.46 -13.27 -7.54
N THR A 204 5.46 -13.09 -8.43
CA THR A 204 6.81 -13.64 -8.24
C THR A 204 7.58 -13.09 -7.04
#